data_AF-A0A936KFH2-F1
#
_entry.id   AF-A0A936KFH2-F1
#
_cell.length_a   1.000
_cell.length_b   1.000
_cell.length_c   1.000
_cell.angle_alpha   90.00
_cell.angle_beta   90.00
_cell.angle_gamma   90.00
#
_symmetry.space_group_name_H-M   'P 1'
#
loop_
_entity.id
_entity.type
_entity.pdbx_description
1 polymer ?
#
loop_
_entity_poly.entity_id
_entity_poly.type
_entity_poly.pdbx_seq_one_letter_code
_entity_poly.pdbx_strand_id
1 'polypeptide(L)'
;MFGIAQAAEQSVSKIYANGGKPSGVLSFDRLLTPAQRASVRENFATLTTGTDDRLLVIEQGMKFDAVSMSPQDIELLASRKHQIDEIARWFGVPSILINQNEEPTTLGSSTAEIISGFYKLNLAPTLRGLRPAFLRGCLARKRPKSTNSSSILRGCFALT
;
A
#
# COMPACT_ATOMS: atom_id res chain seq x y z
N MET A 1 -6.22 -10.73 -1.96
CA MET A 1 -5.69 -9.41 -1.52
C MET A 1 -4.89 -8.72 -2.62
N PHE A 2 -3.81 -9.30 -3.15
CA PHE A 2 -2.98 -8.62 -4.17
C PHE A 2 -3.70 -8.18 -5.48
N GLY A 3 -4.67 -8.94 -5.98
CA GLY A 3 -5.38 -8.58 -7.22
C GLY A 3 -6.23 -7.30 -7.09
N ILE A 4 -6.87 -7.10 -5.94
CA ILE A 4 -7.65 -5.88 -5.65
C ILE A 4 -6.71 -4.71 -5.42
N ALA A 5 -5.59 -4.94 -4.72
CA ALA A 5 -4.56 -3.92 -4.52
C ALA A 5 -3.99 -3.41 -5.85
N GLN A 6 -3.69 -4.32 -6.78
CA GLN A 6 -3.22 -3.96 -8.12
C GLN A 6 -4.26 -3.16 -8.92
N ALA A 7 -5.55 -3.54 -8.85
CA ALA A 7 -6.61 -2.81 -9.53
C ALA A 7 -6.84 -1.41 -8.92
N ALA A 8 -6.73 -1.28 -7.59
CA ALA A 8 -6.77 -0.01 -6.90
C ALA A 8 -5.59 0.88 -7.29
N GLU A 9 -4.37 0.35 -7.31
CA GLU A 9 -3.16 1.07 -7.75
C GLU A 9 -3.24 1.52 -9.21
N GLN A 10 -3.82 0.71 -10.11
CA GLN A 10 -4.07 1.12 -11.50
C GLN A 10 -5.07 2.28 -11.59
N SER A 11 -6.10 2.28 -10.76
CA SER A 11 -7.09 3.37 -10.69
C SER A 11 -6.46 4.66 -10.16
N VAL A 12 -5.65 4.53 -9.11
CA VAL A 12 -4.86 5.61 -8.51
C VAL A 12 -3.85 6.19 -9.52
N SER A 13 -3.14 5.33 -10.25
CA SER A 13 -2.20 5.75 -11.29
C SER A 13 -2.87 6.59 -12.38
N LYS A 14 -4.10 6.26 -12.79
CA LYS A 14 -4.88 7.06 -13.75
C LYS A 14 -5.25 8.43 -13.19
N ILE A 15 -5.64 8.50 -11.91
CA ILE A 15 -5.97 9.77 -11.24
C ILE A 15 -4.74 10.67 -11.14
N TYR A 16 -3.59 10.11 -10.78
CA TYR A 16 -2.32 10.86 -10.73
C TYR A 16 -1.79 11.22 -12.12
N ALA A 17 -1.99 10.38 -13.14
CA ALA A 17 -1.61 10.70 -14.52
C ALA A 17 -2.37 11.92 -15.07
N ASN A 18 -3.59 12.15 -14.57
CA ASN A 18 -4.40 13.33 -14.88
C ASN A 18 -4.06 14.55 -13.99
N GLY A 19 -2.98 14.49 -13.21
CA GLY A 19 -2.51 15.59 -12.36
C GLY A 19 -3.40 15.90 -11.15
N GLY A 20 -4.30 14.99 -10.75
CA GLY A 20 -5.24 15.24 -9.65
C GLY A 20 -6.24 16.36 -9.94
N LYS A 21 -6.48 16.68 -11.22
CA LYS A 21 -7.43 17.71 -11.63
C LYS A 21 -8.85 17.29 -11.20
N PRO A 22 -9.59 18.14 -10.46
CA PRO A 22 -10.93 17.79 -10.01
C PRO A 22 -11.85 17.64 -11.21
N SER A 23 -12.53 16.50 -11.29
CA SER A 23 -13.62 16.32 -12.24
C SER A 23 -14.76 17.26 -11.85
N GLY A 24 -15.41 17.89 -12.82
CA GLY A 24 -16.43 18.89 -12.55
C GLY A 24 -17.58 18.81 -13.54
N VAL A 25 -18.73 19.33 -13.12
CA VAL A 25 -19.87 19.52 -14.02
C VAL A 25 -19.84 20.96 -14.52
N LEU A 26 -20.00 21.11 -15.84
CA LEU A 26 -20.09 22.39 -16.50
C LEU A 26 -21.57 22.70 -16.76
N SER A 27 -22.10 23.69 -16.04
CA SER A 27 -23.50 24.09 -16.13
C SER A 27 -23.66 25.32 -17.04
N PHE A 28 -24.72 25.32 -17.85
CA PHE A 28 -25.08 26.42 -18.76
C PHE A 28 -26.51 26.87 -18.49
N ASP A 29 -26.73 28.17 -18.38
CA ASP A 29 -28.07 28.75 -18.16
C ASP A 29 -28.94 28.75 -19.43
N ARG A 30 -28.38 28.40 -20.61
CA ARG A 30 -29.05 28.39 -21.92
C ARG A 30 -28.90 27.05 -22.65
N LEU A 31 -29.85 26.66 -23.51
CA LEU A 31 -29.71 25.49 -24.38
C LEU A 31 -28.64 25.72 -25.45
N LEU A 32 -27.63 24.84 -25.49
CA LEU A 32 -26.59 24.83 -26.54
C LEU A 32 -27.05 24.07 -27.78
N THR A 33 -26.66 24.58 -28.95
CA THR A 33 -26.77 23.84 -30.22
C THR A 33 -25.80 22.65 -30.24
N PRO A 34 -26.02 21.61 -31.06
CA PRO A 34 -25.14 20.45 -31.13
C PRO A 34 -23.68 20.80 -31.45
N ALA A 35 -23.47 21.78 -32.33
CA ALA A 35 -22.13 22.25 -32.72
C ALA A 35 -21.40 22.95 -31.55
N GLN A 36 -22.10 23.79 -30.78
CA GLN A 36 -21.54 24.47 -29.60
C GLN A 36 -21.22 23.47 -28.47
N ARG A 37 -22.02 22.41 -28.32
CA ARG A 37 -21.75 21.36 -27.34
C ARG A 37 -20.47 20.58 -27.68
N ALA A 38 -20.20 20.36 -28.97
CA ALA A 38 -18.98 19.69 -29.41
C ALA A 38 -17.72 20.52 -29.13
N SER A 39 -17.73 21.83 -29.46
CA SER A 39 -16.58 22.71 -29.22
C SER A 39 -16.28 22.89 -27.74
N VAL A 40 -17.32 23.04 -26.90
CA VAL A 40 -17.16 23.06 -25.44
C VAL A 40 -16.53 21.76 -24.95
N ARG A 41 -17.02 20.60 -25.41
CA ARG A 41 -16.50 19.31 -24.96
C ARG A 41 -15.04 19.11 -25.37
N GLU A 42 -14.65 19.57 -26.55
CA GLU A 42 -13.25 19.51 -27.02
C GLU A 42 -12.34 20.40 -26.18
N ASN A 43 -12.75 21.65 -25.93
CA ASN A 43 -11.98 22.59 -25.10
C ASN A 43 -11.81 22.07 -23.67
N PHE A 44 -12.85 21.49 -23.08
CA PHE A 44 -12.83 20.97 -21.70
C PHE A 44 -12.27 19.55 -21.58
N ALA A 45 -12.20 18.74 -22.64
CA ALA A 45 -11.57 17.41 -22.59
C ALA A 45 -10.09 17.48 -22.18
N THR A 46 -9.42 18.56 -22.58
CA THR A 46 -8.03 18.86 -22.22
C THR A 46 -7.84 19.02 -20.71
N LEU A 47 -8.86 19.46 -19.96
CA LEU A 47 -8.79 19.56 -18.49
C LEU A 47 -8.75 18.18 -17.82
N THR A 48 -9.37 17.16 -18.42
CA THR A 48 -9.50 15.84 -17.80
C THR A 48 -8.35 14.89 -18.18
N THR A 49 -7.70 15.12 -19.32
CA THR A 49 -6.68 14.20 -19.88
C THR A 49 -5.34 14.86 -20.19
N GLY A 50 -5.24 16.19 -20.13
CA GLY A 50 -4.01 16.91 -20.45
C GLY A 50 -3.10 17.10 -19.24
N THR A 51 -1.80 16.83 -19.45
CA THR A 51 -0.72 17.17 -18.49
C THR A 51 -0.42 18.67 -18.48
N ASP A 52 -0.84 19.42 -19.51
CA ASP A 52 -0.65 20.87 -19.60
C ASP A 52 -1.62 21.62 -18.69
N ASP A 53 -1.08 22.53 -17.87
CA ASP A 53 -1.86 23.50 -17.09
C ASP A 53 -2.21 24.73 -17.94
N ARG A 54 -3.08 24.52 -18.93
CA ARG A 54 -3.62 25.64 -19.72
C ARG A 54 -4.66 26.38 -18.88
N LEU A 55 -4.53 27.70 -18.85
CA LEU A 55 -5.53 28.59 -18.26
C LEU A 55 -6.78 28.57 -19.15
N LEU A 56 -7.88 27.96 -18.70
CA LEU A 56 -9.14 28.00 -19.43
C LEU A 56 -9.94 29.24 -19.04
N VAL A 57 -10.37 29.98 -20.07
CA VAL A 57 -11.31 31.09 -19.93
C VAL A 57 -12.72 30.53 -20.08
N ILE A 58 -13.54 30.83 -19.08
CA ILE A 58 -14.95 30.44 -19.03
C ILE A 58 -15.77 31.61 -19.60
N GLU A 59 -16.52 31.38 -20.67
CA GLU A 59 -17.35 32.40 -21.34
C GLU A 59 -18.59 32.77 -20.50
N GLN A 60 -19.23 33.90 -20.81
CA GLN A 60 -20.31 34.47 -20.02
C GLN A 60 -21.48 33.49 -19.79
N GLY A 61 -21.83 33.24 -18.52
CA GLY A 61 -22.93 32.35 -18.11
C GLY A 61 -22.56 30.87 -17.93
N MET A 62 -21.27 30.54 -17.95
CA MET A 62 -20.78 29.18 -17.67
C MET A 62 -20.33 29.08 -16.20
N LYS A 63 -20.77 28.03 -15.50
CA LYS A 63 -20.36 27.72 -14.13
C LYS A 63 -19.67 26.37 -14.09
N PHE A 64 -18.45 26.34 -13.57
CA PHE A 64 -17.71 25.11 -13.32
C PHE A 64 -17.83 24.75 -11.85
N ASP A 65 -18.63 23.73 -11.58
CA ASP A 65 -18.73 23.16 -10.24
C ASP A 65 -17.72 22.03 -10.14
N ALA A 66 -16.58 22.33 -9.50
CA ALA A 66 -15.57 21.33 -9.18
C ALA A 66 -16.19 20.32 -8.20
N VAL A 67 -16.23 19.05 -8.57
CA VAL A 67 -16.55 18.00 -7.62
C VAL A 67 -15.32 17.88 -6.73
N SER A 68 -15.38 18.49 -5.55
CA SER A 68 -14.38 18.25 -4.50
C SER A 68 -14.36 16.75 -4.20
N MET A 69 -13.15 16.20 -4.01
CA MET A 69 -12.83 14.77 -3.79
C MET A 69 -14.03 13.82 -3.85
N SER A 70 -14.13 13.03 -4.92
CA SER A 70 -15.22 12.07 -5.03
C SER A 70 -15.17 11.08 -3.86
N PRO A 71 -16.32 10.58 -3.36
CA PRO A 71 -16.34 9.53 -2.34
C PRO A 71 -15.46 8.33 -2.71
N GLN A 72 -15.36 8.03 -4.01
CA GLN A 72 -14.49 7.01 -4.57
C GLN A 72 -13.00 7.33 -4.36
N ASP A 73 -12.56 8.58 -4.48
CA ASP A 73 -11.18 8.97 -4.22
C ASP A 73 -10.81 8.83 -2.74
N ILE A 74 -11.75 9.15 -1.83
CA ILE A 74 -11.59 8.96 -0.39
C ILE A 74 -11.47 7.46 -0.06
N GLU A 75 -12.31 6.64 -0.68
CA GLU A 75 -12.28 5.19 -0.54
C GLU A 75 -10.99 4.58 -1.10
N LEU A 76 -10.45 5.11 -2.20
CA LEU A 76 -9.15 4.71 -2.76
C LEU A 76 -7.99 5.06 -1.83
N LEU A 77 -7.99 6.25 -1.21
CA LEU A 77 -6.99 6.64 -0.22
C LEU A 77 -7.05 5.75 1.03
N ALA A 78 -8.26 5.42 1.51
CA ALA A 78 -8.45 4.48 2.61
C ALA A 78 -7.97 3.06 2.23
N SER A 79 -8.23 2.63 1.00
CA SER A 79 -7.76 1.34 0.47
C SER A 79 -6.24 1.25 0.45
N ARG A 80 -5.54 2.34 0.12
CA ARG A 80 -4.06 2.38 0.14
C ARG A 80 -3.51 2.23 1.56
N LYS A 81 -4.10 2.93 2.54
CA LYS A 81 -3.74 2.74 3.97
C LYS A 81 -3.95 1.29 4.40
N HIS A 82 -5.08 0.70 4.01
CA HIS A 82 -5.39 -0.69 4.31
C HIS A 82 -4.40 -1.68 3.70
N GLN A 83 -3.92 -1.44 2.48
CA GLN A 83 -2.91 -2.30 1.85
C GLN A 83 -1.58 -2.33 2.61
N ILE A 84 -1.14 -1.20 3.17
CA ILE A 84 0.07 -1.14 3.99
C ILE A 84 -0.13 -1.96 5.27
N ASP A 85 -1.30 -1.84 5.90
CA ASP A 85 -1.66 -2.64 7.07
C ASP A 85 -1.81 -4.13 6.78
N GLU A 86 -2.31 -4.50 5.61
CA GLU A 86 -2.34 -5.90 5.16
C GLU A 86 -0.92 -6.46 5.13
N ILE A 87 0.03 -5.77 4.48
CA ILE A 87 1.44 -6.19 4.42
C ILE A 87 2.04 -6.30 5.83
N ALA A 88 1.84 -5.28 6.68
CA ALA A 88 2.29 -5.28 8.07
C ALA A 88 1.79 -6.51 8.84
N ARG A 89 0.52 -6.86 8.64
CA ARG A 89 -0.14 -8.00 9.27
C ARG A 89 0.38 -9.34 8.79
N TRP A 90 0.83 -9.47 7.53
CA TRP A 90 1.54 -10.67 7.06
C TRP A 90 2.86 -10.90 7.82
N PHE A 91 3.59 -9.83 8.14
CA PHE A 91 4.83 -9.90 8.92
C PHE A 91 4.60 -9.90 10.44
N GLY A 92 3.34 -9.83 10.89
CA GLY A 92 2.99 -9.71 12.30
C GLY A 92 3.46 -8.40 12.95
N VAL A 93 3.83 -7.39 12.16
CA VAL A 93 4.29 -6.08 12.67
C VAL A 93 3.07 -5.21 12.96
N PRO A 94 2.90 -4.70 14.20
CA PRO A 94 1.85 -3.73 14.51
C PRO A 94 1.99 -2.44 13.71
N SER A 95 0.88 -1.88 13.21
CA SER A 95 0.82 -0.64 12.42
C SER A 95 1.41 0.58 13.14
N ILE A 96 1.40 0.60 14.48
CA ILE A 96 2.02 1.67 15.28
C ILE A 96 3.54 1.73 15.12
N LEU A 97 4.19 0.60 14.83
CA LEU A 97 5.63 0.54 14.58
C LEU A 97 5.99 1.00 13.16
N ILE A 98 5.00 1.09 12.27
CA ILE A 98 5.14 1.51 10.87
C ILE A 98 4.66 2.96 10.69
N ASN A 99 4.31 3.65 11.79
CA ASN A 99 3.82 5.03 11.79
C ASN A 99 2.60 5.25 10.88
N GLN A 100 1.71 4.25 10.76
CA GLN A 100 0.47 4.36 9.96
C GLN A 100 -0.75 4.83 10.76
N ASN A 101 -0.58 5.13 12.05
CA ASN A 101 -1.69 5.48 12.92
C ASN A 101 -1.93 7.00 12.91
N GLU A 102 -3.08 7.43 12.39
CA GLU A 102 -3.56 8.82 12.51
C GLU A 102 -4.19 9.10 13.89
N GLU A 103 -4.63 8.05 14.59
CA GLU A 103 -5.11 8.15 15.97
C GLU A 103 -4.35 7.17 16.89
N PRO A 104 -4.01 7.57 18.13
CA PRO A 104 -3.47 6.64 19.11
C PRO A 104 -4.48 5.50 19.32
N THR A 105 -4.04 4.25 19.14
CA THR A 105 -4.86 3.06 19.34
C THR A 105 -5.58 3.14 20.69
N THR A 106 -6.92 3.14 20.66
CA THR A 106 -7.83 3.27 21.82
C THR A 106 -7.72 2.12 22.82
N LEU A 107 -7.00 1.05 22.46
CA LEU A 107 -6.46 0.09 23.41
C LEU A 107 -5.32 0.77 24.16
N GLY A 108 -5.66 1.42 25.29
CA GLY A 108 -4.82 2.24 26.20
C GLY A 108 -3.55 1.58 26.76
N SER A 109 -2.80 0.96 25.88
CA SER A 109 -1.50 0.35 26.09
C SER A 109 -0.46 1.39 25.72
N SER A 110 0.47 1.62 26.65
CA SER A 110 1.62 2.46 26.34
C SER A 110 2.38 1.85 25.15
N THR A 111 3.02 2.68 24.32
CA THR A 111 3.81 2.21 23.17
C THR A 111 4.80 1.10 23.55
N ALA A 112 5.30 1.11 24.79
CA ALA A 112 6.18 0.09 25.36
C ALA A 112 5.52 -1.31 25.49
N GLU A 113 4.23 -1.40 25.80
CA GLU A 113 3.51 -2.66 25.90
C GLU A 113 3.31 -3.31 24.53
N ILE A 114 2.98 -2.51 23.51
CA ILE A 114 2.85 -3.00 22.12
C ILE A 114 4.20 -3.50 21.61
N ILE A 115 5.28 -2.77 21.91
CA ILE A 115 6.65 -3.20 21.60
C ILE A 115 6.97 -4.53 22.30
N SER A 116 6.71 -4.63 23.60
CA SER A 116 6.94 -5.86 24.39
C SER A 116 6.13 -7.05 23.86
N GLY A 117 4.87 -6.82 23.47
CA GLY A 117 4.01 -7.81 22.82
C GLY A 117 4.59 -8.30 21.49
N PHE A 118 5.05 -7.39 20.64
CA PHE A 118 5.70 -7.74 19.37
C PHE A 118 6.96 -8.60 19.57
N TYR A 119 7.82 -8.24 20.53
CA TYR A 119 9.01 -9.03 20.86
C TYR A 119 8.65 -10.45 21.30
N LYS A 120 7.64 -10.62 22.14
CA LYS A 120 7.23 -11.92 22.69
C LYS A 120 6.54 -12.80 21.65
N LEU A 121 5.68 -12.22 20.82
CA LEU A 121 4.78 -12.95 19.93
C LEU A 121 5.38 -13.22 18.54
N ASN A 122 6.23 -12.33 18.02
CA ASN A 122 6.80 -12.48 16.67
C ASN A 122 8.32 -12.72 16.67
N LEU A 123 9.10 -11.87 17.34
CA LEU A 123 10.56 -11.97 17.27
C LEU A 123 11.12 -13.18 18.02
N ALA A 124 10.65 -13.43 19.24
CA ALA A 124 11.12 -14.55 20.06
C ALA A 124 10.93 -15.94 19.42
N PRO A 125 9.77 -16.32 18.86
CA PRO A 125 9.64 -17.58 18.15
C PRO A 125 10.49 -17.64 16.87
N THR A 126 10.55 -16.55 16.09
CA THR A 126 11.34 -16.49 14.85
C THR A 126 12.83 -16.69 15.10
N LEU A 127 13.38 -16.01 16.11
CA LEU A 127 14.79 -16.15 16.52
C LEU A 127 15.09 -17.56 17.06
N ARG A 128 14.15 -18.16 17.79
CA ARG A 128 14.28 -19.56 18.26
C ARG A 128 14.30 -20.55 17.10
N GLY A 129 13.50 -20.33 16.05
CA GLY A 129 13.51 -21.14 14.83
C GLY A 129 14.81 -21.00 14.01
N LEU A 130 15.38 -19.78 13.96
CA LEU A 130 16.63 -19.51 13.24
C LEU A 130 17.87 -20.09 13.95
N ARG A 131 17.83 -20.18 15.29
CA ARG A 131 18.96 -20.62 16.12
C ARG A 131 19.53 -22.00 15.71
N PRO A 132 18.75 -23.07 15.52
CA PRO A 132 19.26 -24.35 15.04
C PRO A 132 19.92 -24.29 13.66
N ALA A 133 19.40 -23.45 12.74
CA ALA A 133 20.01 -23.24 11.42
C ALA A 133 21.38 -22.55 11.55
N PHE A 134 21.47 -21.52 12.38
CA PHE A 134 22.72 -20.81 12.65
C PHE A 134 23.76 -21.73 13.33
N LEU A 135 23.35 -22.51 14.34
CA LEU A 135 24.23 -23.44 15.03
C LEU A 135 24.74 -24.54 14.09
N ARG A 136 23.89 -25.10 13.23
CA ARG A 136 24.31 -26.08 12.22
C ARG A 136 25.27 -25.49 11.18
N GLY A 137 25.02 -24.27 10.69
CA GLY A 137 25.87 -23.63 9.68
C GLY A 137 27.23 -23.17 10.22
N CYS A 138 27.25 -22.53 11.39
CA CYS A 138 28.45 -21.91 11.94
C CYS A 138 29.31 -22.85 12.79
N LEU A 139 28.71 -23.76 13.58
CA LEU A 139 29.47 -24.67 14.45
C LEU A 139 29.93 -25.95 13.75
N ALA A 140 29.23 -26.42 12.71
CA ALA A 140 29.69 -27.58 11.93
C ALA A 140 30.94 -27.28 11.08
N ARG A 141 31.17 -26.00 10.72
CA ARG A 141 32.36 -25.57 9.96
C ARG A 141 33.62 -25.38 10.83
N LYS A 142 33.47 -25.18 12.14
CA LYS A 142 34.57 -24.92 13.08
C LYS A 142 35.16 -26.16 13.76
N ARG A 143 34.58 -27.36 13.60
CA ARG A 143 35.26 -28.58 14.06
C ARG A 143 36.28 -29.03 13.00
N PRO A 144 37.59 -29.11 13.31
CA PRO A 144 38.50 -29.87 12.46
C PRO A 144 38.01 -31.32 12.44
N LYS A 145 37.89 -31.90 11.25
CA LYS A 145 37.62 -33.33 11.10
C LYS A 145 38.82 -34.11 11.63
N SER A 146 38.85 -34.40 12.94
CA SER A 146 39.67 -35.50 13.42
C SER A 146 38.96 -36.80 13.09
N THR A 147 39.59 -37.49 12.15
CA THR A 147 39.46 -38.89 11.79
C THR A 147 38.97 -39.78 12.94
N ASN A 148 37.78 -40.37 12.80
CA ASN A 148 37.57 -41.76 13.19
C ASN A 148 36.39 -42.35 12.43
N SER A 149 36.67 -43.36 11.60
CA SER A 149 35.80 -43.84 10.52
C SER A 149 34.66 -44.77 10.96
N SER A 150 34.39 -44.93 12.26
CA SER A 150 33.48 -45.95 12.79
C SER A 150 32.13 -45.43 13.32
N SER A 151 31.89 -44.13 13.36
CA SER A 151 30.64 -43.56 13.92
C SER A 151 29.63 -43.03 12.88
N ILE A 152 30.02 -42.95 11.60
CA ILE A 152 29.17 -42.42 10.51
C ILE A 152 27.97 -43.35 10.24
N LEU A 153 28.10 -44.66 10.49
CA LEU A 153 27.03 -45.65 10.23
C LEU A 153 25.89 -45.64 11.27
N ARG A 154 26.00 -44.89 12.37
CA ARG A 154 24.89 -44.77 13.34
C ARG A 154 24.02 -43.53 13.13
N GLY A 155 24.42 -42.63 12.23
CA GLY A 155 23.76 -41.34 12.01
C GLY A 155 22.59 -41.32 11.02
N CYS A 156 22.21 -42.47 10.44
CA CYS A 156 21.22 -42.51 9.36
C CYS A 156 19.93 -43.29 9.69
N PHE A 157 19.81 -43.95 10.85
CA PHE A 157 18.68 -44.84 11.16
C PHE A 157 17.72 -44.36 12.26
N ALA A 158 17.76 -43.08 12.66
CA ALA A 158 16.86 -42.55 13.70
C ALA A 158 16.00 -41.37 13.21
N LEU A 159 15.40 -41.55 12.03
CA LEU A 159 14.32 -40.71 11.51
C LEU A 159 13.15 -41.63 11.11
N THR A 160 12.44 -42.11 12.13
CA THR A 160 11.02 -42.49 12.11
C THR A 160 10.41 -42.00 13.41
#